data_AF-A0A523T421-F1
#
_entry.id   AF-A0A523T421-F1
#
_cell.length_a   1.000
_cell.length_b   1.000
_cell.length_c   1.000
_cell.angle_alpha   90.00
_cell.angle_beta   90.00
_cell.angle_gamma   90.00
#
_symmetry.space_group_name_H-M   'P 1'
#
loop_
_entity.id
_entity.type
_entity.pdbx_description
1 polymer ?
#
loop_
_entity_poly.entity_id
_entity_poly.type
_entity_poly.pdbx_seq_one_letter_code
_entity_poly.pdbx_strand_id
1 'polypeptide(L)'
;MKLSISTTLFYGKHIFDVLPELKGLFFDGLELRLKEPHFDYNENREIKELTKKAKKEKIKILSLHAPSSIDISSSDEWDRVRSVREVQKAVVIANRIGAEFIVVHPGEKRYDGDIQLRMLKSSLDEIMDFAKGWEIPVLIENTQPGKIGDDLKEIVKIIDMYDTKYTGTCLDTSHLNLCGMCMGDAIQQLGGCVKEVHVSDNKGKKDDHALPYEGTFDWDDFLHGLKDIRFDQTLCFELMPEDDYIRYVKKIEELYKKWVKILGK
;
A
#
# COMPACT_ATOMS: atom_id res chain seq x y z
N MET A 1 -14.90 -6.04 5.56
CA MET A 1 -13.74 -5.99 4.66
C MET A 1 -14.04 -4.95 3.62
N LYS A 2 -13.14 -3.99 3.44
CA LYS A 2 -13.24 -2.94 2.43
C LYS A 2 -12.54 -3.40 1.16
N LEU A 3 -13.07 -2.99 0.03
CA LEU A 3 -12.44 -3.17 -1.26
C LEU A 3 -11.95 -1.82 -1.78
N SER A 4 -10.67 -1.75 -2.09
CA SER A 4 -9.99 -0.58 -2.62
C SER A 4 -9.35 -0.89 -3.98
N ILE A 5 -9.07 0.15 -4.75
CA ILE A 5 -8.24 0.09 -5.94
C ILE A 5 -7.16 1.17 -5.86
N SER A 6 -5.93 0.78 -6.14
CA SER A 6 -4.80 1.71 -6.17
C SER A 6 -4.83 2.53 -7.46
N THR A 7 -4.51 3.82 -7.36
CA THR A 7 -4.42 4.68 -8.55
C THR A 7 -3.22 4.34 -9.44
N THR A 8 -2.40 3.35 -9.05
CA THR A 8 -1.40 2.68 -9.91
C THR A 8 -1.96 2.28 -11.28
N LEU A 9 -3.20 1.78 -11.34
CA LEU A 9 -3.88 1.42 -12.59
C LEU A 9 -4.04 2.60 -13.56
N PHE A 10 -3.91 3.83 -13.07
CA PHE A 10 -4.14 5.06 -13.84
C PHE A 10 -2.91 5.97 -13.87
N TYR A 11 -1.70 5.45 -13.61
CA TYR A 11 -0.47 6.27 -13.55
C TYR A 11 -0.23 7.18 -14.76
N GLY A 12 -0.72 6.82 -15.95
CA GLY A 12 -0.60 7.66 -17.15
C GLY A 12 -1.59 8.82 -17.22
N LYS A 13 -2.57 8.90 -16.31
CA LYS A 13 -3.64 9.89 -16.28
C LYS A 13 -3.54 10.76 -15.03
N HIS A 14 -4.03 11.99 -15.12
CA HIS A 14 -4.15 12.87 -13.97
C HIS A 14 -5.31 12.41 -13.06
N ILE A 15 -5.16 12.50 -11.73
CA ILE A 15 -6.17 12.02 -10.76
C ILE A 15 -7.56 12.64 -10.99
N PHE A 16 -7.61 13.90 -11.42
CA PHE A 16 -8.87 14.58 -11.73
C PHE A 16 -9.62 14.00 -12.93
N ASP A 17 -8.94 13.34 -13.85
CA ASP A 17 -9.56 12.64 -14.99
C ASP A 17 -10.02 11.23 -14.58
N VAL A 18 -9.37 10.65 -13.56
CA VAL A 18 -9.64 9.31 -13.04
C VAL A 18 -10.86 9.29 -12.11
N LEU A 19 -11.04 10.28 -11.23
CA LEU A 19 -12.15 10.27 -10.26
C LEU A 19 -13.55 10.08 -10.89
N PRO A 20 -13.90 10.76 -12.01
CA PRO A 20 -15.17 10.52 -12.69
C PRO A 20 -15.33 9.09 -13.22
N GLU A 21 -14.24 8.43 -13.63
CA GLU A 21 -14.23 7.05 -14.13
C GLU A 21 -14.52 6.04 -13.00
N LEU A 22 -14.14 6.38 -11.76
CA LEU A 22 -14.32 5.53 -10.58
C LEU A 22 -15.66 5.73 -9.87
N LYS A 23 -16.39 6.79 -10.23
CA LYS A 23 -17.65 7.14 -9.61
C LYS A 23 -18.72 6.06 -9.81
N GLY A 24 -19.26 5.56 -8.70
CA GLY A 24 -20.37 4.59 -8.71
C GLY A 24 -19.93 3.16 -9.02
N LEU A 25 -18.62 2.91 -9.09
CA LEU A 25 -18.08 1.55 -9.06
C LEU A 25 -18.26 0.94 -7.66
N PHE A 26 -18.06 -0.38 -7.57
CA PHE A 26 -18.30 -1.19 -6.37
C PHE A 26 -17.18 -1.11 -5.32
N PHE A 27 -16.16 -0.28 -5.54
CA PHE A 27 -15.09 -0.04 -4.57
C PHE A 27 -15.59 0.82 -3.40
N ASP A 28 -15.15 0.48 -2.18
CA ASP A 28 -15.42 1.28 -0.98
C ASP A 28 -14.58 2.57 -0.93
N GLY A 29 -13.46 2.59 -1.65
CA GLY A 29 -12.60 3.74 -1.82
C GLY A 29 -11.34 3.41 -2.62
N LEU A 30 -10.34 4.29 -2.53
CA LEU A 30 -9.10 4.24 -3.31
C LEU A 30 -7.87 4.28 -2.42
N GLU A 31 -6.80 3.63 -2.84
CA GLU A 31 -5.45 4.06 -2.46
C GLU A 31 -4.98 5.09 -3.47
N LEU A 32 -4.58 6.28 -3.00
CA LEU A 32 -3.97 7.29 -3.86
C LEU A 32 -2.45 7.23 -3.75
N ARG A 33 -1.78 6.96 -4.86
CA ARG A 33 -0.32 7.03 -4.95
C ARG A 33 0.16 8.46 -5.16
N LEU A 34 1.09 8.91 -4.31
CA LEU A 34 1.72 10.23 -4.39
C LEU A 34 2.82 10.26 -5.45
N LYS A 35 2.42 10.52 -6.70
CA LYS A 35 3.33 10.47 -7.86
C LYS A 35 2.98 11.54 -8.88
N GLU A 36 4.00 12.27 -9.34
CA GLU A 36 3.88 13.15 -10.50
C GLU A 36 4.05 12.36 -11.82
N PRO A 37 3.33 12.72 -12.91
CA PRO A 37 2.34 13.80 -13.02
C PRO A 37 0.91 13.36 -12.67
N HIS A 38 0.73 12.19 -12.07
CA HIS A 38 -0.60 11.67 -11.72
C HIS A 38 -1.33 12.56 -10.71
N PHE A 39 -0.62 13.06 -9.71
CA PHE A 39 -1.12 14.00 -8.71
C PHE A 39 0.02 14.88 -8.22
N ASP A 40 -0.11 16.21 -8.36
CA ASP A 40 0.84 17.16 -7.78
C ASP A 40 0.52 17.39 -6.30
N TYR A 41 1.18 16.62 -5.46
CA TYR A 41 1.03 16.68 -4.01
C TYR A 41 1.92 17.75 -3.34
N ASN A 42 2.64 18.56 -4.13
CA ASN A 42 3.35 19.75 -3.64
C ASN A 42 2.44 20.99 -3.62
N GLU A 43 1.40 21.01 -4.45
CA GLU A 43 0.48 22.13 -4.55
C GLU A 43 -0.72 22.01 -3.59
N ASN A 44 -0.76 22.89 -2.58
CA ASN A 44 -1.87 22.95 -1.62
C ASN A 44 -3.24 23.17 -2.29
N ARG A 45 -3.27 23.84 -3.45
CA ARG A 45 -4.50 24.02 -4.23
C ARG A 45 -5.01 22.70 -4.78
N GLU A 46 -4.11 21.86 -5.28
CA GLU A 46 -4.41 20.56 -5.86
C GLU A 46 -4.99 19.60 -4.80
N ILE A 47 -4.37 19.54 -3.62
CA ILE A 47 -4.88 18.75 -2.48
C ILE A 47 -6.30 19.19 -2.07
N LYS A 48 -6.56 20.51 -2.03
CA LYS A 48 -7.89 21.04 -1.68
C LYS A 48 -8.95 20.70 -2.74
N GLU A 49 -8.62 20.85 -4.02
CA GLU A 49 -9.54 20.50 -5.10
C GLU A 49 -9.80 19.00 -5.17
N LEU A 50 -8.79 18.16 -4.93
CA LEU A 50 -8.93 16.70 -4.79
C LEU A 50 -9.94 16.37 -3.68
N THR A 51 -9.73 16.91 -2.48
CA THR A 51 -10.62 16.67 -1.32
C THR A 51 -12.07 17.06 -1.64
N LYS A 52 -12.25 18.23 -2.25
CA LYS A 52 -13.57 18.75 -2.64
C LYS A 52 -14.24 17.88 -3.69
N LYS A 53 -13.50 17.45 -4.72
CA LYS A 53 -14.02 16.64 -5.81
C LYS A 53 -14.37 15.22 -5.34
N ALA A 54 -13.47 14.56 -4.61
CA ALA A 54 -13.71 13.26 -4.02
C ALA A 54 -14.98 13.27 -3.13
N LYS A 55 -15.12 14.29 -2.27
CA LYS A 55 -16.33 14.48 -1.45
C LYS A 55 -17.60 14.69 -2.28
N LYS A 56 -17.54 15.51 -3.34
CA LYS A 56 -18.67 15.75 -4.26
C LYS A 56 -19.10 14.48 -4.99
N GLU A 57 -18.13 13.66 -5.39
CA GLU A 57 -18.35 12.42 -6.13
C GLU A 57 -18.61 11.22 -5.22
N LYS A 58 -18.54 11.42 -3.90
CA LYS A 58 -18.70 10.39 -2.86
C LYS A 58 -17.67 9.27 -2.96
N ILE A 59 -16.46 9.62 -3.38
CA ILE A 59 -15.31 8.73 -3.44
C ILE A 59 -14.50 8.92 -2.16
N LYS A 60 -14.21 7.83 -1.46
CA LYS A 60 -13.30 7.83 -0.30
C LYS A 60 -11.89 7.55 -0.77
N ILE A 61 -10.92 8.24 -0.19
CA ILE A 61 -9.51 7.89 -0.27
C ILE A 61 -9.21 7.17 1.04
N LEU A 62 -8.98 5.86 0.99
CA LEU A 62 -8.77 5.02 2.17
C LEU A 62 -7.33 5.08 2.65
N SER A 63 -6.38 5.08 1.72
CA SER A 63 -4.95 5.09 2.02
C SER A 63 -4.19 5.99 1.04
N LEU A 64 -3.02 6.45 1.48
CA LEU A 64 -2.03 7.05 0.59
C LEU A 64 -0.80 6.16 0.51
N HIS A 65 -0.29 5.95 -0.69
CA HIS A 65 1.02 5.37 -0.85
C HIS A 65 2.08 6.47 -0.91
N ALA A 66 3.11 6.37 -0.07
CA ALA A 66 4.25 7.28 -0.13
C ALA A 66 4.96 7.20 -1.51
N PRO A 67 5.63 8.27 -1.96
CA PRO A 67 6.27 8.28 -3.28
C PRO A 67 7.34 7.19 -3.42
N SER A 68 7.39 6.49 -4.55
CA SER A 68 8.40 5.44 -4.80
C SER A 68 9.83 5.96 -5.07
N SER A 69 10.05 7.27 -5.00
CA SER A 69 11.34 7.94 -5.29
C SER A 69 12.11 8.33 -4.03
N ILE A 70 11.81 7.66 -2.91
CA ILE A 70 12.37 7.94 -1.59
C ILE A 70 13.02 6.69 -1.02
N ASP A 71 14.02 6.85 -0.18
CA ASP A 71 14.63 5.77 0.61
C ASP A 71 14.85 6.25 2.05
N ILE A 72 13.92 5.89 2.95
CA ILE A 72 14.04 6.24 4.38
C ILE A 72 15.13 5.44 5.10
N SER A 73 15.72 4.44 4.44
CA SER A 73 16.86 3.68 4.95
C SER A 73 18.22 4.20 4.46
N SER A 74 18.23 5.19 3.56
CA SER A 74 19.44 5.66 2.89
C SER A 74 20.56 6.04 3.85
N SER A 75 21.78 5.58 3.56
CA SER A 75 23.00 5.96 4.27
C SER A 75 23.49 7.36 3.90
N ASP A 76 22.99 7.91 2.78
CA ASP A 76 23.18 9.32 2.45
C ASP A 76 22.21 10.16 3.27
N GLU A 77 22.76 11.04 4.11
CA GLU A 77 21.98 11.85 5.06
C GLU A 77 20.97 12.75 4.36
N TRP A 78 21.37 13.36 3.23
CA TRP A 78 20.51 14.30 2.52
C TRP A 78 19.31 13.60 1.89
N ASP A 79 19.57 12.49 1.21
CA ASP A 79 18.54 11.64 0.62
C ASP A 79 17.59 11.08 1.68
N ARG A 80 18.13 10.61 2.80
CA ARG A 80 17.32 10.10 3.93
C ARG A 80 16.43 11.17 4.53
N VAL A 81 16.98 12.34 4.87
CA VAL A 81 16.20 13.44 5.46
C VAL A 81 15.13 13.92 4.48
N ARG A 82 15.45 14.05 3.19
CA ARG A 82 14.47 14.39 2.15
C ARG A 82 13.35 13.34 2.10
N SER A 83 13.69 12.07 2.14
CA SER A 83 12.75 10.95 2.15
C SER A 83 11.81 10.98 3.37
N VAL A 84 12.34 11.23 4.57
CA VAL A 84 11.54 11.41 5.80
C VAL A 84 10.55 12.57 5.65
N ARG A 85 10.98 13.71 5.09
CA ARG A 85 10.09 14.88 4.87
C ARG A 85 8.99 14.59 3.88
N GLU A 86 9.24 13.79 2.84
CA GLU A 86 8.20 13.36 1.90
C GLU A 86 7.16 12.44 2.56
N VAL A 87 7.58 11.52 3.44
CA VAL A 87 6.64 10.71 4.24
C VAL A 87 5.80 11.58 5.17
N GLN A 88 6.41 12.53 5.87
CA GLN A 88 5.69 13.47 6.74
C GLN A 88 4.72 14.35 5.95
N LYS A 89 5.07 14.75 4.72
CA LYS A 89 4.15 15.43 3.82
C LYS A 89 2.96 14.54 3.49
N ALA A 90 3.19 13.25 3.18
CA ALA A 90 2.12 12.27 2.96
C ALA A 90 1.19 12.14 4.18
N VAL A 91 1.72 12.10 5.40
CA VAL A 91 0.94 12.11 6.66
C VAL A 91 0.00 13.32 6.72
N VAL A 92 0.52 14.53 6.46
CA VAL A 92 -0.30 15.76 6.50
C VAL A 92 -1.40 15.72 5.45
N ILE A 93 -1.09 15.22 4.25
CA ILE A 93 -2.07 15.08 3.17
C ILE A 93 -3.14 14.06 3.55
N ALA A 94 -2.75 12.90 4.08
CA ALA A 94 -3.67 11.84 4.53
C ALA A 94 -4.69 12.39 5.52
N ASN A 95 -4.23 13.13 6.54
CA ASN A 95 -5.12 13.78 7.51
C ASN A 95 -6.10 14.77 6.85
N ARG A 96 -5.62 15.61 5.92
CA ARG A 96 -6.45 16.61 5.25
C ARG A 96 -7.52 16.03 4.34
N ILE A 97 -7.19 14.94 3.63
CA ILE A 97 -8.12 14.29 2.71
C ILE A 97 -9.03 13.26 3.41
N GLY A 98 -8.71 12.92 4.67
CA GLY A 98 -9.45 11.95 5.47
C GLY A 98 -9.10 10.49 5.16
N ALA A 99 -7.86 10.22 4.75
CA ALA A 99 -7.36 8.85 4.61
C ALA A 99 -7.12 8.22 5.99
N GLU A 100 -7.23 6.90 6.05
CA GLU A 100 -7.16 6.12 7.29
C GLU A 100 -5.73 5.80 7.72
N PHE A 101 -4.79 5.75 6.78
CA PHE A 101 -3.37 5.49 7.00
C PHE A 101 -2.53 5.82 5.76
N ILE A 102 -1.22 5.76 5.89
CA ILE A 102 -0.28 5.78 4.75
C ILE A 102 0.50 4.47 4.65
N VAL A 103 0.87 4.07 3.44
CA VAL A 103 1.74 2.92 3.15
C VAL A 103 3.14 3.42 2.78
N VAL A 104 4.16 2.81 3.39
CA VAL A 104 5.57 3.20 3.24
C VAL A 104 6.43 1.95 3.07
N HIS A 105 7.29 1.94 2.06
CA HIS A 105 8.37 0.96 1.97
C HIS A 105 9.43 1.23 3.06
N PRO A 106 9.88 0.22 3.81
CA PRO A 106 10.91 0.39 4.83
C PRO A 106 12.29 0.71 4.25
N GLY A 107 12.49 0.55 2.94
CA GLY A 107 13.71 1.00 2.26
C GLY A 107 13.81 0.45 0.85
N GLU A 108 14.85 0.87 0.16
CA GLU A 108 15.14 0.43 -1.21
C GLU A 108 16.22 -0.67 -1.21
N LYS A 109 17.10 -0.68 -2.22
CA LYS A 109 18.13 -1.70 -2.40
C LYS A 109 18.97 -1.88 -1.13
N ARG A 110 19.19 -3.12 -0.72
CA ARG A 110 20.09 -3.47 0.39
C ARG A 110 21.55 -3.37 -0.05
N TYR A 111 22.40 -2.68 0.73
CA TYR A 111 23.83 -2.56 0.42
C TYR A 111 24.76 -2.46 1.63
N ASP A 112 24.28 -2.04 2.81
CA ASP A 112 25.11 -1.93 4.02
C ASP A 112 24.25 -2.17 5.28
N GLY A 113 24.03 -3.45 5.60
CA GLY A 113 22.96 -3.89 6.50
C GLY A 113 22.91 -3.16 7.85
N ASP A 114 24.03 -3.08 8.57
CA ASP A 114 24.00 -2.51 9.92
C ASP A 114 23.82 -0.98 9.92
N ILE A 115 24.45 -0.27 8.97
CA ILE A 115 24.26 1.19 8.85
C ILE A 115 22.85 1.49 8.37
N GLN A 116 22.42 0.84 7.29
CA GLN A 116 21.11 1.05 6.65
C GLN A 116 19.96 0.78 7.63
N LEU A 117 20.05 -0.26 8.46
CA LEU A 117 19.04 -0.55 9.48
C LEU A 117 19.03 0.46 10.63
N ARG A 118 20.20 0.99 11.04
CA ARG A 118 20.24 2.10 12.02
C ARG A 118 19.62 3.37 11.45
N MET A 119 19.90 3.67 10.18
CA MET A 119 19.35 4.83 9.49
C MET A 119 17.83 4.70 9.34
N LEU A 120 17.35 3.51 8.93
CA LEU A 120 15.94 3.19 8.89
C LEU A 120 15.28 3.41 10.26
N LYS A 121 15.86 2.87 11.33
CA LYS A 121 15.31 3.05 12.67
C LYS A 121 15.19 4.53 13.03
N SER A 122 16.24 5.33 12.79
CA SER A 122 16.20 6.78 13.06
C SER A 122 15.11 7.48 12.27
N SER A 123 14.94 7.13 10.99
CA SER A 123 13.88 7.68 10.14
C SER A 123 12.49 7.31 10.65
N LEU A 124 12.28 6.04 11.03
CA LEU A 124 11.00 5.57 11.53
C LEU A 124 10.66 6.17 12.90
N ASP A 125 11.63 6.34 13.80
CA ASP A 125 11.40 7.03 15.08
C ASP A 125 10.82 8.44 14.84
N GLU A 126 11.40 9.19 13.90
CA GLU A 126 10.93 10.54 13.53
C GLU A 126 9.58 10.53 12.80
N ILE A 127 9.39 9.59 11.86
CA ILE A 127 8.14 9.46 11.09
C ILE A 127 6.98 9.07 12.01
N MET A 128 7.18 8.09 12.89
CA MET A 128 6.13 7.55 13.77
C MET A 128 5.70 8.57 14.83
N ASP A 129 6.65 9.31 15.43
CA ASP A 129 6.31 10.39 16.37
C ASP A 129 5.50 11.51 15.68
N PHE A 130 5.94 11.92 14.48
CA PHE A 130 5.20 12.91 13.68
C PHE A 130 3.81 12.40 13.32
N ALA A 131 3.69 11.20 12.77
CA ALA A 131 2.45 10.61 12.30
C ALA A 131 1.41 10.43 13.44
N LYS A 132 1.88 10.07 14.63
CA LYS A 132 1.06 10.03 15.85
C LYS A 132 0.46 11.40 16.19
N GLY A 133 1.22 12.48 16.05
CA GLY A 133 0.74 13.85 16.27
C GLY A 133 -0.36 14.29 15.29
N TRP A 134 -0.44 13.67 14.11
CA TRP A 134 -1.48 13.88 13.11
C TRP A 134 -2.59 12.82 13.14
N GLU A 135 -2.50 11.87 14.07
CA GLU A 135 -3.41 10.72 14.19
C GLU A 135 -3.53 9.88 12.91
N ILE A 136 -2.44 9.76 12.14
CA ILE A 136 -2.37 8.95 10.93
C ILE A 136 -1.44 7.76 11.16
N PRO A 137 -1.95 6.52 11.16
CA PRO A 137 -1.12 5.33 11.17
C PRO A 137 -0.23 5.20 9.93
N VAL A 138 0.94 4.60 10.12
CA VAL A 138 1.89 4.27 9.05
C VAL A 138 1.99 2.76 8.92
N LEU A 139 1.68 2.24 7.74
CA LEU A 139 1.81 0.83 7.39
C LEU A 139 3.15 0.58 6.70
N ILE A 140 3.86 -0.43 7.17
CA ILE A 140 5.12 -0.88 6.57
C ILE A 140 4.81 -2.00 5.58
N GLU A 141 5.20 -1.81 4.33
CA GLU A 141 4.99 -2.79 3.26
C GLU A 141 6.17 -3.76 3.13
N ASN A 142 5.90 -5.05 2.91
CA ASN A 142 6.95 -5.99 2.49
C ASN A 142 7.37 -5.67 1.05
N THR A 143 8.65 -5.84 0.71
CA THR A 143 9.21 -5.38 -0.56
C THR A 143 9.77 -6.52 -1.42
N GLN A 144 10.19 -6.19 -2.63
CA GLN A 144 10.77 -7.13 -3.59
C GLN A 144 12.16 -7.64 -3.16
N PRO A 145 12.59 -8.82 -3.67
CA PRO A 145 13.90 -9.40 -3.33
C PRO A 145 15.07 -8.43 -3.49
N GLY A 146 15.94 -8.39 -2.48
CA GLY A 146 17.13 -7.54 -2.46
C GLY A 146 16.90 -6.11 -1.96
N LYS A 147 15.70 -5.81 -1.44
CA LYS A 147 15.38 -4.55 -0.76
C LYS A 147 15.28 -4.74 0.76
N ILE A 148 15.22 -3.63 1.50
CA ILE A 148 14.82 -3.68 2.91
C ILE A 148 13.33 -4.03 2.98
N GLY A 149 12.95 -4.98 3.84
CA GLY A 149 11.58 -5.48 3.95
C GLY A 149 11.24 -6.69 3.08
N ASP A 150 12.24 -7.31 2.44
CA ASP A 150 12.07 -8.54 1.66
C ASP A 150 12.02 -9.82 2.52
N ASP A 151 12.23 -9.71 3.83
CA ASP A 151 12.00 -10.74 4.84
C ASP A 151 10.91 -10.30 5.81
N LEU A 152 9.83 -11.08 5.94
CA LEU A 152 8.74 -10.79 6.87
C LEU A 152 9.19 -10.73 8.32
N LYS A 153 10.27 -11.42 8.71
CA LYS A 153 10.84 -11.30 10.06
C LYS A 153 11.39 -9.90 10.33
N GLU A 154 11.88 -9.22 9.30
CA GLU A 154 12.32 -7.82 9.39
C GLU A 154 11.11 -6.90 9.57
N ILE A 155 10.02 -7.15 8.83
CA ILE A 155 8.74 -6.43 8.99
C ILE A 155 8.17 -6.61 10.40
N VAL A 156 8.12 -7.83 10.92
CA VAL A 156 7.69 -8.12 12.30
C VAL A 156 8.52 -7.32 13.30
N LYS A 157 9.85 -7.37 13.20
CA LYS A 157 10.75 -6.60 14.08
C LYS A 157 10.49 -5.10 14.02
N ILE A 158 10.18 -4.57 12.83
CA ILE A 158 9.87 -3.15 12.67
C ILE A 158 8.57 -2.81 13.41
N ILE A 159 7.51 -3.59 13.20
CA ILE A 159 6.21 -3.34 13.82
C ILE A 159 6.27 -3.44 15.35
N ASP A 160 7.01 -4.43 15.87
CA ASP A 160 7.17 -4.66 17.31
C ASP A 160 7.86 -3.49 18.05
N MET A 161 8.54 -2.58 17.33
CA MET A 161 9.14 -1.38 17.93
C MET A 161 8.12 -0.28 18.26
N TYR A 162 6.92 -0.32 17.67
CA TYR A 162 5.98 0.80 17.70
C TYR A 162 4.59 0.39 18.21
N ASP A 163 3.80 1.39 18.59
CA ASP A 163 2.41 1.18 19.02
C ASP A 163 1.55 0.76 17.82
N THR A 164 1.05 -0.48 17.84
CA THR A 164 0.15 -1.07 16.83
C THR A 164 -1.15 -0.27 16.58
N LYS A 165 -1.49 0.71 17.43
CA LYS A 165 -2.54 1.69 17.13
C LYS A 165 -2.16 2.62 15.96
N TYR A 166 -0.89 2.97 15.83
CA TYR A 166 -0.34 3.90 14.85
C TYR A 166 0.63 3.23 13.86
N THR A 167 0.80 1.91 13.95
CA THR A 167 1.67 1.13 13.06
C THR A 167 1.01 -0.20 12.72
N GLY A 168 1.24 -0.68 11.51
CA GLY A 168 0.82 -2.00 11.05
C GLY A 168 1.57 -2.38 9.78
N THR A 169 1.04 -3.35 9.04
CA THR A 169 1.60 -3.73 7.74
C THR A 169 0.58 -3.63 6.62
N CYS A 170 1.08 -3.24 5.44
CA CYS A 170 0.47 -3.57 4.17
C CYS A 170 1.16 -4.83 3.64
N LEU A 171 0.42 -5.91 3.41
CA LEU A 171 1.00 -7.11 2.79
C LEU A 171 0.79 -7.05 1.28
N ASP A 172 1.86 -7.07 0.50
CA ASP A 172 1.80 -7.17 -0.96
C ASP A 172 1.99 -8.61 -1.42
N THR A 173 0.97 -9.15 -2.10
CA THR A 173 0.94 -10.54 -2.58
C THR A 173 1.95 -10.80 -3.70
N SER A 174 2.23 -9.80 -4.53
CA SER A 174 3.20 -9.89 -5.61
C SER A 174 4.62 -10.00 -5.05
N HIS A 175 4.94 -9.16 -4.06
CA HIS A 175 6.22 -9.20 -3.35
C HIS A 175 6.42 -10.51 -2.58
N LEU A 176 5.37 -11.04 -1.93
CA LEU A 176 5.43 -12.38 -1.30
C LEU A 176 5.80 -13.46 -2.32
N ASN A 177 5.12 -13.49 -3.47
CA ASN A 177 5.38 -14.46 -4.53
C ASN A 177 6.84 -14.38 -5.04
N LEU A 178 7.36 -13.16 -5.25
CA LEU A 178 8.73 -12.95 -5.70
C LEU A 178 9.77 -13.38 -4.67
N CYS A 179 9.45 -13.28 -3.38
CA CYS A 179 10.32 -13.76 -2.31
C CYS A 179 10.14 -15.26 -2.02
N GLY A 180 9.29 -15.97 -2.77
CA GLY A 180 9.00 -17.39 -2.56
C GLY A 180 8.24 -17.67 -1.27
N MET A 181 7.48 -16.70 -0.77
CA MET A 181 6.68 -16.79 0.45
C MET A 181 5.21 -17.01 0.12
N CYS A 182 4.48 -17.67 1.03
CA CYS A 182 3.04 -17.86 0.92
C CYS A 182 2.28 -16.95 1.89
N MET A 183 0.98 -16.80 1.66
CA MET A 183 0.12 -15.95 2.48
C MET A 183 -0.12 -16.57 3.86
N GLY A 184 -0.27 -17.89 3.96
CA GLY A 184 -0.47 -18.59 5.22
C GLY A 184 0.62 -18.28 6.24
N ASP A 185 1.90 -18.38 5.83
CA ASP A 185 3.05 -18.06 6.67
C ASP A 185 3.12 -16.56 7.03
N ALA A 186 2.75 -15.69 6.09
CA ALA A 186 2.71 -14.25 6.32
C ALA A 186 1.65 -13.89 7.37
N ILE A 187 0.46 -14.46 7.25
CA ILE A 187 -0.64 -14.26 8.18
C ILE A 187 -0.34 -14.86 9.56
N GLN A 188 0.36 -15.99 9.64
CA GLN A 188 0.78 -16.55 10.93
C GLN A 188 1.68 -15.58 11.71
N GLN A 189 2.56 -14.87 11.01
CA GLN A 189 3.53 -13.95 11.61
C GLN A 189 2.93 -12.55 11.88
N LEU A 190 2.11 -12.04 10.95
CA LEU A 190 1.71 -10.63 10.91
C LEU A 190 0.20 -10.40 11.02
N GLY A 191 -0.62 -11.46 11.07
CA GLY A 191 -2.06 -11.39 10.85
C GLY A 191 -2.82 -10.36 11.72
N GLY A 192 -2.41 -10.16 12.98
CA GLY A 192 -3.00 -9.15 13.86
C GLY A 192 -2.65 -7.70 13.51
N CYS A 193 -1.60 -7.50 12.72
CA CYS A 193 -1.03 -6.21 12.34
C CYS A 193 -1.34 -5.82 10.88
N VAL A 194 -1.87 -6.75 10.07
CA VAL A 194 -2.25 -6.45 8.66
C VAL A 194 -3.45 -5.52 8.65
N LYS A 195 -3.29 -4.35 8.03
CA LYS A 195 -4.36 -3.33 7.85
C LYS A 195 -4.78 -3.16 6.39
N GLU A 196 -3.87 -3.46 5.47
CA GLU A 196 -4.14 -3.46 4.05
C GLU A 196 -3.43 -4.64 3.40
N VAL A 197 -3.97 -5.14 2.31
CA VAL A 197 -3.30 -6.11 1.45
C VAL A 197 -3.30 -5.53 0.05
N HIS A 198 -2.13 -5.32 -0.53
CA HIS A 198 -2.00 -5.06 -1.96
C HIS A 198 -2.18 -6.39 -2.71
N VAL A 199 -3.17 -6.40 -3.59
CA VAL A 199 -3.63 -7.59 -4.31
C VAL A 199 -3.22 -7.48 -5.76
N SER A 200 -2.21 -8.25 -6.12
CA SER A 200 -1.79 -8.44 -7.51
C SER A 200 -1.01 -9.75 -7.67
N ASP A 201 -0.86 -10.20 -8.91
CA ASP A 201 -0.20 -11.45 -9.25
C ASP A 201 1.06 -11.21 -10.10
N ASN A 202 1.93 -12.20 -10.15
CA ASN A 202 3.07 -12.20 -11.06
C ASN A 202 3.54 -13.62 -11.39
N LYS A 203 4.44 -13.75 -12.37
CA LYS A 203 4.94 -15.05 -12.85
C LYS A 203 6.20 -15.56 -12.11
N GLY A 204 6.49 -15.03 -10.93
CA GLY A 204 7.63 -15.36 -10.08
C GLY A 204 8.98 -14.83 -10.57
N LYS A 205 8.99 -13.86 -11.49
CA LYS A 205 10.24 -13.33 -12.11
C LYS A 205 10.45 -11.83 -11.94
N LYS A 206 9.36 -11.08 -12.01
CA LYS A 206 9.33 -9.63 -11.83
C LYS A 206 7.97 -9.26 -11.30
N ASP A 207 7.85 -8.06 -10.78
CA ASP A 207 6.60 -7.52 -10.28
C ASP A 207 5.68 -7.11 -11.45
N ASP A 208 4.88 -8.06 -11.92
CA ASP A 208 4.00 -7.86 -13.08
C ASP A 208 2.77 -7.00 -12.76
N HIS A 209 2.38 -6.93 -11.48
CA HIS A 209 1.10 -6.38 -11.00
C HIS A 209 -0.10 -6.82 -11.88
N ALA A 210 -0.15 -8.12 -12.18
CA ALA A 210 -1.20 -8.72 -12.98
C ALA A 210 -2.47 -8.94 -12.14
N LEU A 211 -3.58 -9.20 -12.82
CA LEU A 211 -4.81 -9.62 -12.15
C LEU A 211 -4.59 -10.94 -11.40
N PRO A 212 -5.28 -11.17 -10.27
CA PRO A 212 -5.27 -12.47 -9.62
C PRO A 212 -5.59 -13.60 -10.58
N TYR A 213 -4.88 -14.72 -10.42
CA TYR A 213 -4.94 -15.93 -11.25
C TYR A 213 -4.34 -15.80 -12.65
N GLU A 214 -3.65 -14.70 -12.98
CA GLU A 214 -2.88 -14.55 -14.22
C GLU A 214 -1.36 -14.80 -14.04
N GLY A 215 -0.93 -15.05 -12.81
CA GLY A 215 0.44 -15.42 -12.45
C GLY A 215 0.53 -16.77 -11.75
N THR A 216 1.38 -16.86 -10.73
CA THR A 216 1.69 -18.11 -10.02
C THR A 216 1.46 -18.02 -8.52
N PHE A 217 0.98 -16.90 -7.99
CA PHE A 217 0.70 -16.78 -6.56
C PHE A 217 -0.39 -17.77 -6.14
N ASP A 218 -0.23 -18.39 -4.97
CA ASP A 218 -1.19 -19.37 -4.44
C ASP A 218 -2.41 -18.65 -3.85
N TRP A 219 -3.42 -18.43 -4.69
CA TRP A 219 -4.65 -17.77 -4.29
C TRP A 219 -5.56 -18.63 -3.41
N ASP A 220 -5.36 -19.95 -3.36
CA ASP A 220 -6.12 -20.82 -2.46
C ASP A 220 -5.54 -20.71 -1.03
N ASP A 221 -4.21 -20.73 -0.89
CA ASP A 221 -3.51 -20.39 0.35
C ASP A 221 -3.86 -18.98 0.83
N PHE A 222 -3.91 -18.01 -0.09
CA PHE A 222 -4.35 -16.64 0.20
C PHE A 222 -5.72 -16.58 0.89
N LEU A 223 -6.73 -17.22 0.30
CA LEU A 223 -8.08 -17.20 0.83
C LEU A 223 -8.19 -17.95 2.16
N HIS A 224 -7.44 -19.04 2.34
CA HIS A 224 -7.36 -19.74 3.62
C HIS A 224 -6.73 -18.85 4.70
N GLY A 225 -5.58 -18.22 4.42
CA GLY A 225 -4.92 -17.31 5.36
C GLY A 225 -5.84 -16.16 5.79
N LEU A 226 -6.50 -15.49 4.83
CA LEU A 226 -7.47 -14.43 5.17
C LEU A 226 -8.63 -14.93 6.02
N LYS A 227 -9.11 -16.16 5.79
CA LYS A 227 -10.20 -16.77 6.56
C LYS A 227 -9.76 -17.10 7.99
N ASP A 228 -8.55 -17.60 8.17
CA ASP A 228 -8.01 -18.01 9.47
C ASP A 228 -7.95 -16.84 10.46
N ILE A 229 -7.59 -15.65 10.00
CA ILE A 229 -7.60 -14.42 10.82
C ILE A 229 -8.91 -13.64 10.74
N ARG A 230 -9.94 -14.17 10.06
CA ARG A 230 -11.21 -13.49 9.80
C ARG A 230 -11.01 -12.07 9.26
N PHE A 231 -10.03 -11.92 8.36
CA PHE A 231 -9.52 -10.64 7.89
C PHE A 231 -10.65 -9.69 7.51
N ASP A 232 -10.75 -8.54 8.20
CA ASP A 232 -11.85 -7.59 8.00
C ASP A 232 -11.40 -6.17 7.59
N GLN A 233 -10.13 -6.03 7.22
CA GLN A 233 -9.53 -4.76 6.84
C GLN A 233 -9.70 -4.49 5.34
N THR A 234 -8.71 -3.90 4.66
CA THR A 234 -8.81 -3.49 3.24
C THR A 234 -8.07 -4.46 2.31
N LEU A 235 -8.72 -4.88 1.23
CA LEU A 235 -8.04 -5.45 0.05
C LEU A 235 -7.92 -4.35 -1.01
N CYS A 236 -6.70 -3.96 -1.35
CA CYS A 236 -6.41 -2.94 -2.35
C CYS A 236 -5.86 -3.58 -3.62
N PHE A 237 -6.60 -3.52 -4.72
CA PHE A 237 -6.10 -4.03 -5.99
C PHE A 237 -5.08 -3.05 -6.58
N GLU A 238 -3.83 -3.50 -6.70
CA GLU A 238 -2.73 -2.72 -7.24
C GLU A 238 -2.24 -3.32 -8.56
N LEU A 239 -2.74 -2.77 -9.68
CA LEU A 239 -2.53 -3.34 -11.02
C LEU A 239 -1.78 -2.36 -11.92
N MET A 240 -1.01 -2.88 -12.87
CA MET A 240 -0.36 -2.03 -13.87
C MET A 240 -1.37 -1.30 -14.75
N PRO A 241 -1.01 -0.10 -15.29
CA PRO A 241 -1.87 0.63 -16.20
C PRO A 241 -2.37 -0.19 -17.38
N GLU A 242 -3.67 -0.06 -17.64
CA GLU A 242 -4.38 -0.74 -18.73
C GLU A 242 -5.34 0.24 -19.41
N ASP A 243 -5.33 0.28 -20.74
CA ASP A 243 -6.20 1.19 -21.50
C ASP A 243 -7.68 0.77 -21.36
N ASP A 244 -7.94 -0.54 -21.40
CA ASP A 244 -9.25 -1.13 -21.09
C ASP A 244 -9.38 -1.49 -19.60
N TYR A 245 -9.19 -0.50 -18.72
CA TYR A 245 -9.35 -0.69 -17.28
C TYR A 245 -10.77 -1.16 -16.90
N ILE A 246 -11.79 -0.91 -17.72
CA ILE A 246 -13.17 -1.37 -17.49
C ILE A 246 -13.21 -2.90 -17.47
N ARG A 247 -12.45 -3.57 -18.34
CA ARG A 247 -12.31 -5.03 -18.29
C ARG A 247 -11.72 -5.49 -16.96
N TYR A 248 -10.72 -4.79 -16.44
CA TYR A 248 -10.09 -5.13 -15.15
C TYR A 248 -11.08 -4.93 -14.01
N VAL A 249 -11.78 -3.80 -13.97
CA VAL A 249 -12.82 -3.50 -12.97
C VAL A 249 -13.89 -4.59 -12.94
N LYS A 250 -14.38 -5.06 -14.09
CA LYS A 250 -15.35 -6.17 -14.16
C LYS A 250 -14.79 -7.48 -13.59
N LYS A 251 -13.56 -7.84 -13.96
CA LYS A 251 -12.90 -9.04 -13.43
C LYS A 251 -12.72 -8.94 -11.91
N ILE A 252 -12.29 -7.79 -11.39
CA ILE A 252 -12.14 -7.55 -9.96
C ILE A 252 -13.49 -7.74 -9.26
N GLU A 253 -14.59 -7.26 -9.84
CA GLU A 253 -15.93 -7.42 -9.28
C GLU A 253 -16.33 -8.90 -9.16
N GLU A 254 -16.11 -9.67 -10.22
CA GLU A 254 -16.41 -11.10 -10.25
C GLU A 254 -15.56 -11.88 -9.24
N LEU A 255 -14.26 -11.58 -9.19
CA LEU A 255 -13.32 -12.18 -8.25
C LEU A 255 -13.69 -11.86 -6.80
N TYR A 256 -13.94 -10.60 -6.49
CA TYR A 256 -14.31 -10.17 -5.15
C TYR A 256 -15.61 -10.83 -4.67
N LYS A 257 -16.64 -10.91 -5.53
CA LYS A 257 -17.89 -11.63 -5.23
C LYS A 257 -17.65 -13.11 -4.95
N LYS A 258 -16.70 -13.76 -5.64
CA LYS A 258 -16.32 -15.15 -5.37
C LYS A 258 -15.59 -15.27 -4.04
N TRP A 259 -14.62 -14.41 -3.77
CA TRP A 259 -13.83 -14.42 -2.55
C TRP A 259 -14.68 -14.18 -1.30
N VAL A 260 -15.59 -13.20 -1.34
CA VAL A 260 -16.55 -12.92 -0.25
C VAL A 260 -17.35 -14.17 0.13
N LYS A 261 -17.85 -14.94 -0.86
CA LYS A 261 -18.56 -16.21 -0.62
C LYS A 261 -17.67 -17.27 0.04
N ILE A 262 -16.42 -17.41 -0.41
CA ILE A 262 -15.45 -18.38 0.14
C ILE A 262 -15.10 -18.03 1.60
N LEU A 263 -14.93 -16.73 1.87
CA LEU A 263 -14.65 -16.18 3.20
C LEU A 263 -15.89 -16.19 4.12
N GLY A 264 -17.09 -16.50 3.60
CA GLY A 264 -18.33 -16.55 4.37
C GLY A 264 -18.84 -15.18 4.83
N LYS A 265 -18.63 -14.16 4.00
CA LYS A 265 -19.04 -12.77 4.25
C LYS A 265 -20.24 -12.35 3.39
#